data_AF-A0A8T7AFT2-F1
#
_entry.id   AF-A0A8T7AFT2-F1
#
_cell.length_a   1.000
_cell.length_b   1.000
_cell.length_c   1.000
_cell.angle_alpha   90.00
_cell.angle_beta   90.00
_cell.angle_gamma   90.00
#
_symmetry.space_group_name_H-M   'P 1'
#
loop_
_entity.id
_entity.type
_entity.pdbx_description
1 polymer ?
#
loop_
_entity_poly.entity_id
_entity_poly.type
_entity_poly.pdbx_seq_one_letter_code
_entity_poly.pdbx_strand_id
1 'polypeptide(L)'
;HNLWLASTYEATSNLWRSMEGMKHGIMTLVTLLISTIFVLGYDRLVSAKSMGSGIHYGFVIGLIVALGFGFGTYGYMPIPMSLAVSWFGGTLVEYLVAGAIVGYFIKQ
;
A
#
# COMPACT_ATOMS: atom_id res chain seq x y z
N HIS A 1 -6.27 -12.10 0.87
CA HIS A 1 -4.85 -12.52 0.91
C HIS A 1 -4.64 -13.95 1.45
N ASN A 2 -5.33 -14.38 2.52
CA ASN A 2 -5.03 -15.64 3.21
C ASN A 2 -5.19 -16.96 2.41
N LEU A 3 -5.98 -17.02 1.33
CA LEU A 3 -6.12 -18.25 0.54
C LEU A 3 -5.19 -18.27 -0.69
N TRP A 4 -5.00 -17.13 -1.35
CA TRP A 4 -4.23 -17.05 -2.60
C TRP A 4 -2.73 -16.88 -2.37
N LEU A 5 -2.33 -16.28 -1.26
CA LEU A 5 -0.93 -16.07 -0.90
C LEU A 5 -0.46 -17.02 0.21
N ALA A 6 -1.31 -17.96 0.66
CA ALA A 6 -1.03 -18.82 1.81
C ALA A 6 0.32 -19.54 1.68
N SER A 7 0.51 -20.23 0.55
CA SER A 7 1.74 -20.95 0.22
C SER A 7 2.95 -20.02 0.08
N THR A 8 2.73 -18.78 -0.36
CA THR A 8 3.79 -17.80 -0.56
C THR A 8 4.21 -17.14 0.76
N TYR A 9 3.27 -16.94 1.68
CA TYR A 9 3.56 -16.52 3.05
C TYR A 9 4.21 -17.63 3.87
N GLU A 10 3.80 -18.88 3.71
CA GLU A 10 4.43 -20.03 4.36
C GLU A 10 5.89 -20.18 3.92
N ALA A 11 6.16 -20.04 2.62
CA ALA A 11 7.52 -20.06 2.05
C ALA A 11 8.44 -18.93 2.58
N THR A 12 7.87 -17.90 3.21
CA THR A 12 8.62 -16.78 3.78
C THR A 12 8.48 -16.68 5.30
N SER A 13 7.88 -17.68 5.96
CA SER A 13 7.60 -17.70 7.40
C SER A 13 8.81 -17.33 8.27
N ASN A 14 10.01 -17.73 7.87
CA ASN A 14 11.28 -17.43 8.53
C ASN A 14 11.69 -15.95 8.49
N LEU A 15 11.12 -15.14 7.59
CA LEU A 15 11.36 -13.70 7.49
C LEU A 15 10.46 -12.87 8.42
N TRP A 16 9.35 -13.45 8.87
CA TRP A 16 8.34 -12.73 9.64
C TRP A 16 8.56 -12.87 11.15
N ARG A 17 8.13 -11.86 11.91
CA ARG A 17 8.00 -12.02 13.36
C ARG A 17 6.99 -13.14 13.65
N SER A 18 7.21 -13.88 14.73
CA SER A 18 6.19 -14.80 15.26
C SER A 18 4.89 -14.05 15.53
N MET A 19 3.76 -14.76 15.53
CA MET A 19 2.45 -14.15 15.77
C MET A 19 2.39 -13.39 17.11
N GLU A 20 2.96 -13.96 18.17
CA GLU A 20 3.06 -13.27 19.48
C GLU A 20 4.05 -12.09 19.47
N GLY A 21 5.08 -12.18 18.62
CA GLY A 21 6.08 -11.11 18.45
C GLY A 21 5.62 -9.96 17.57
N MET A 22 4.48 -10.08 16.87
CA MET A 22 3.94 -9.04 16.01
C MET A 22 3.55 -7.81 16.82
N LYS A 23 4.00 -6.64 16.37
CA LYS A 23 3.74 -5.36 17.03
C LYS A 23 2.49 -4.70 16.42
N HIS A 24 1.32 -5.25 16.73
CA HIS A 24 0.04 -4.77 16.18
C HIS A 24 -0.19 -3.27 16.40
N GLY A 25 0.15 -2.73 17.58
CA GLY A 25 0.03 -1.30 17.84
C GLY A 25 0.86 -0.43 16.90
N ILE A 26 2.08 -0.86 16.56
CA ILE A 26 2.94 -0.17 15.59
C ILE A 26 2.34 -0.25 14.19
N MET A 27 1.84 -1.43 13.78
CA MET A 27 1.20 -1.62 12.47
C MET A 27 -0.01 -0.69 12.30
N THR A 28 -0.89 -0.62 13.30
CA THR A 28 -2.05 0.26 13.30
C THR A 28 -1.63 1.73 13.25
N LEU A 29 -0.64 2.14 14.05
CA LEU A 29 -0.14 3.51 14.06
C LEU A 29 0.44 3.91 12.70
N VAL A 30 1.28 3.07 12.10
CA VAL A 30 1.87 3.33 10.78
C VAL A 30 0.78 3.44 9.71
N THR A 31 -0.21 2.56 9.74
CA THR A 31 -1.35 2.59 8.81
C THR A 31 -2.14 3.89 8.93
N LEU A 32 -2.41 4.33 10.16
CA LEU A 32 -3.12 5.57 10.42
C LEU A 32 -2.33 6.80 9.95
N LEU A 33 -1.02 6.83 10.21
CA LEU A 33 -0.15 7.92 9.78
C LEU A 33 -0.05 8.01 8.25
N ILE A 34 0.20 6.89 7.57
CA ILE A 34 0.24 6.84 6.09
C ILE A 34 -1.09 7.28 5.50
N SER A 35 -2.21 6.77 6.02
CA SER A 35 -3.55 7.15 5.54
C SER A 35 -3.82 8.64 5.73
N THR A 36 -3.45 9.20 6.89
CA THR A 36 -3.60 10.62 7.19
C THR A 36 -2.75 11.47 6.25
N ILE A 37 -1.49 11.11 6.04
CA ILE A 37 -0.58 11.81 5.11
C ILE A 37 -1.11 11.74 3.68
N PHE A 38 -1.61 10.58 3.25
CA PHE A 38 -2.18 10.42 1.91
C PHE A 38 -3.37 11.35 1.69
N VAL A 39 -4.31 11.39 2.64
CA VAL A 39 -5.50 12.24 2.60
C VAL A 39 -5.14 13.73 2.62
N LEU A 40 -4.27 14.14 3.55
CA LEU A 40 -3.81 15.54 3.66
C LEU A 40 -3.00 15.96 2.43
N GLY A 41 -2.20 15.06 1.87
CA GLY A 41 -1.45 15.32 0.64
C GLY A 41 -2.40 15.62 -0.52
N TYR A 42 -3.49 14.84 -0.67
CA TYR A 42 -4.51 15.15 -1.67
C TYR A 42 -5.19 16.49 -1.38
N ASP A 43 -5.64 16.72 -0.15
CA ASP A 43 -6.34 17.94 0.24
C ASP A 43 -5.53 19.22 -0.01
N ARG A 44 -4.23 19.18 0.29
CA ARG A 44 -3.35 20.36 0.30
C ARG A 44 -2.55 20.57 -0.97
N LEU A 45 -2.21 19.51 -1.70
CA LEU A 45 -1.32 19.60 -2.87
C LEU A 45 -2.08 19.51 -4.19
N VAL A 46 -3.33 19.02 -4.19
CA VAL A 46 -4.15 18.91 -5.40
C VAL A 46 -5.18 20.04 -5.46
N SER A 47 -4.92 21.04 -6.29
CA SER A 47 -5.79 22.21 -6.42
C SER A 47 -7.14 21.91 -7.09
N ALA A 48 -7.12 21.19 -8.21
CA ALA A 48 -8.32 20.82 -8.96
C ALA A 48 -8.90 19.50 -8.45
N LYS A 49 -9.82 19.57 -7.47
CA LYS A 49 -10.36 18.39 -6.78
C LYS A 49 -11.46 17.71 -7.60
N SER A 50 -11.25 16.45 -7.93
CA SER A 50 -12.17 15.60 -8.68
C SER A 50 -11.85 14.12 -8.43
N MET A 51 -12.76 13.22 -8.82
CA MET A 51 -12.44 11.79 -8.78
C MET A 51 -11.25 11.45 -9.69
N GLY A 52 -11.15 12.09 -10.87
CA GLY A 52 -10.05 11.87 -11.81
C GLY A 52 -8.69 12.31 -11.27
N SER A 53 -8.61 13.49 -10.65
CA SER A 53 -7.38 13.95 -9.98
C SER A 53 -7.04 13.08 -8.78
N GLY A 54 -8.05 12.58 -8.06
CA GLY A 54 -7.87 11.61 -6.97
C GLY A 54 -7.27 10.28 -7.45
N ILE A 55 -7.80 9.71 -8.53
CA ILE A 55 -7.26 8.50 -9.16
C ILE A 55 -5.82 8.74 -9.64
N HIS A 56 -5.53 9.88 -10.28
CA HIS A 56 -4.18 10.20 -10.75
C HIS A 56 -3.19 10.34 -9.58
N TYR A 57 -3.59 11.06 -8.52
CA TYR A 57 -2.80 11.16 -7.30
C TYR A 57 -2.55 9.79 -6.66
N GLY A 58 -3.60 8.98 -6.52
CA GLY A 58 -3.54 7.61 -6.03
C GLY A 58 -2.61 6.73 -6.87
N PHE A 59 -2.65 6.86 -8.19
CA PHE A 59 -1.75 6.13 -9.10
C PHE A 59 -0.28 6.49 -8.88
N VAL A 60 0.05 7.79 -8.81
CA VAL A 60 1.43 8.26 -8.62
C VAL A 60 2.00 7.80 -7.28
N ILE A 61 1.27 8.05 -6.18
CA ILE A 61 1.70 7.61 -4.85
C ILE A 61 1.72 6.08 -4.77
N GLY A 62 0.70 5.42 -5.31
CA GLY A 62 0.58 3.97 -5.35
C GLY A 62 1.75 3.31 -6.08
N LEU A 63 2.22 3.86 -7.20
CA LEU A 63 3.41 3.37 -7.89
C LEU A 63 4.67 3.45 -7.02
N ILE A 64 4.88 4.58 -6.35
CA ILE A 64 6.04 4.77 -5.47
C ILE A 64 6.04 3.70 -4.37
N VAL A 65 4.90 3.52 -3.69
CA VAL A 65 4.76 2.56 -2.59
C VAL A 65 4.83 1.12 -3.09
N ALA A 66 4.12 0.78 -4.18
CA ALA A 66 4.09 -0.55 -4.75
C ALA A 66 5.45 -1.01 -5.28
N LEU A 67 6.22 -0.12 -5.93
CA LEU A 67 7.57 -0.43 -6.40
C LEU A 67 8.52 -0.69 -5.23
N GLY A 68 8.51 0.17 -4.20
CA GLY A 68 9.35 -0.01 -3.02
C GLY A 68 8.98 -1.27 -2.22
N PHE A 69 7.69 -1.46 -1.96
CA PHE A 69 7.20 -2.57 -1.15
C PHE A 69 7.28 -3.92 -1.87
N GLY A 70 6.95 -3.99 -3.17
CA GLY A 70 7.06 -5.21 -3.97
C GLY A 70 8.50 -5.49 -4.40
N PHE A 71 8.98 -4.76 -5.41
CA PHE A 71 10.26 -5.03 -6.05
C PHE A 71 11.47 -4.53 -5.25
N GLY A 72 11.35 -3.41 -4.53
CA GLY A 72 12.40 -2.92 -3.65
C GLY A 72 12.74 -3.97 -2.59
N THR A 73 11.72 -4.52 -1.94
CA THR A 73 11.86 -5.65 -1.01
C THR A 73 12.50 -6.87 -1.64
N TYR A 74 12.07 -7.28 -2.83
CA TYR A 74 12.67 -8.40 -3.56
C TYR A 74 14.17 -8.21 -3.82
N GLY A 75 14.63 -6.97 -3.96
CA GLY A 75 16.05 -6.65 -4.18
C GLY A 75 16.96 -6.98 -3.00
N TYR A 76 16.45 -7.04 -1.76
CA TYR A 76 17.26 -7.29 -0.56
C TYR A 76 16.72 -8.39 0.37
N MET A 77 15.47 -8.82 0.21
CA MET A 77 14.89 -9.96 0.91
C MET A 77 14.64 -11.10 -0.06
N PRO A 78 14.91 -12.37 0.34
CA PRO A 78 14.73 -13.53 -0.51
C PRO A 78 13.24 -13.95 -0.60
N ILE A 79 12.37 -13.03 -0.99
CA ILE A 79 10.95 -13.32 -1.22
C ILE A 79 10.74 -13.90 -2.63
N PRO A 80 9.74 -14.78 -2.83
CA PRO A 80 9.40 -15.27 -4.17
C PRO A 80 8.97 -14.12 -5.11
N MET A 81 9.31 -14.22 -6.40
CA MET A 81 8.88 -13.24 -7.41
C MET A 81 7.34 -13.10 -7.46
N SER A 82 6.61 -14.21 -7.30
CA SER A 82 5.15 -14.18 -7.24
C SER A 82 4.62 -13.31 -6.08
N LEU A 83 5.31 -13.28 -4.94
CA LEU A 83 4.95 -12.44 -3.80
C LEU A 83 5.14 -10.97 -4.12
N ALA A 84 6.30 -10.62 -4.68
CA ALA A 84 6.63 -9.24 -5.05
C ALA A 84 5.66 -8.69 -6.10
N VAL A 85 5.29 -9.48 -7.12
CA VAL A 85 4.25 -9.08 -8.10
C VAL A 85 2.89 -8.89 -7.43
N SER A 86 2.53 -9.78 -6.50
CA SER A 86 1.25 -9.70 -5.79
C SER A 86 1.18 -8.47 -4.88
N TRP A 87 2.25 -8.16 -4.16
CA TRP A 87 2.34 -6.94 -3.34
C TRP A 87 2.31 -5.69 -4.21
N PHE A 88 3.06 -5.66 -5.31
CA PHE A 88 3.02 -4.55 -6.25
C PHE A 88 1.58 -4.29 -6.76
N GLY A 89 0.93 -5.33 -7.30
CA GLY A 89 -0.41 -5.21 -7.87
C GLY A 89 -1.46 -4.86 -6.81
N GLY A 90 -1.43 -5.54 -5.66
CA GLY A 90 -2.35 -5.30 -4.55
C GLY A 90 -2.25 -3.86 -4.03
N THR A 91 -1.04 -3.40 -3.73
CA THR A 91 -0.79 -2.03 -3.27
C THR A 91 -1.22 -1.00 -4.33
N LEU A 92 -0.93 -1.23 -5.61
CA LEU A 92 -1.34 -0.28 -6.65
C LEU A 92 -2.87 -0.14 -6.72
N VAL A 93 -3.59 -1.26 -6.65
CA VAL A 93 -5.07 -1.26 -6.63
C VAL A 93 -5.61 -0.55 -5.38
N GLU A 94 -5.05 -0.82 -4.20
CA GLU A 94 -5.44 -0.16 -2.95
C GLU A 94 -5.30 1.37 -3.05
N TYR A 95 -4.20 1.87 -3.59
CA TYR A 95 -3.96 3.30 -3.73
C TYR A 95 -4.80 3.96 -4.83
N LEU A 96 -5.12 3.25 -5.92
CA LEU A 96 -6.08 3.72 -6.92
C LEU A 96 -7.47 3.90 -6.31
N VAL A 97 -7.93 2.91 -5.53
CA VAL A 97 -9.21 2.97 -4.83
C VAL A 97 -9.21 4.07 -3.77
N ALA A 98 -8.16 4.17 -2.96
CA ALA A 98 -8.00 5.25 -1.98
C ALA A 98 -8.02 6.63 -2.65
N GLY A 99 -7.33 6.78 -3.78
CA GLY A 99 -7.32 7.97 -4.62
C GLY A 99 -8.72 8.34 -5.11
N ALA A 100 -9.47 7.36 -5.63
CA ALA A 100 -10.85 7.56 -6.06
C ALA A 100 -11.75 8.02 -4.88
N ILE A 101 -11.59 7.40 -3.70
CA ILE A 101 -12.33 7.76 -2.49
C ILE A 101 -12.05 9.22 -2.10
N VAL A 102 -10.78 9.63 -1.97
CA VAL A 102 -10.45 11.00 -1.58
C VAL A 102 -10.88 12.02 -2.64
N GLY A 103 -10.74 11.70 -3.93
CA GLY A 103 -11.21 12.56 -5.01
C GLY A 103 -12.72 12.69 -5.10
N TYR A 104 -13.44 11.66 -4.63
CA TYR A 104 -14.89 11.69 -4.52
C TYR A 104 -15.37 12.53 -3.33
N PHE A 105 -14.75 12.38 -2.15
CA PHE A 105 -15.23 13.04 -0.93
C PHE A 105 -14.69 14.45 -0.71
N ILE A 106 -13.42 14.71 -1.05
CA ILE A 106 -12.78 15.99 -0.78
C ILE A 106 -13.06 16.95 -1.95
N LYS A 107 -13.74 18.04 -1.64
CA LYS A 107 -14.15 19.09 -2.60
C LYS A 107 -13.41 20.40 -2.34
N GLN A 108 -13.50 21.32 -3.31
CA GLN A 108 -13.01 22.68 -3.16
C GLN A 108 -13.85 23.45 -2.15
#